data_AF-A0A7X8MMC6-F1
#
_entry.id   AF-A0A7X8MMC6-F1
#
_cell.length_a   1.000
_cell.length_b   1.000
_cell.length_c   1.000
_cell.angle_alpha   90.00
_cell.angle_beta   90.00
_cell.angle_gamma   90.00
#
_symmetry.space_group_name_H-M   'P 1'
#
loop_
_entity.id
_entity.type
_entity.pdbx_description
1 polymer ?
#
loop_
_entity_poly.entity_id
_entity_poly.type
_entity_poly.pdbx_seq_one_letter_code
_entity_poly.pdbx_strand_id
1 'polypeptide(L)'
;MIIVSLIINTLIIFLVLNIGYIKKKREDPNYPDKPFSKLVIFPLALGIVFTLIVDGFKGVMIYQLALFAAAALLLYWIFYVLATPR
;
A
#
# COMPACT_ATOMS: atom_id res chain seq x y z
N MET A 1 -13.80 -2.11 -4.29
CA MET A 1 -12.57 -1.31 -4.11
C MET A 1 -11.31 -2.15 -4.24
N ILE A 2 -11.20 -3.29 -3.54
CA ILE A 2 -10.05 -4.23 -3.62
C ILE A 2 -9.58 -4.53 -5.06
N ILE A 3 -10.49 -4.87 -5.98
CA ILE A 3 -10.11 -5.21 -7.37
C ILE A 3 -9.50 -4.00 -8.09
N VAL A 4 -10.05 -2.81 -7.89
CA VAL A 4 -9.53 -1.56 -8.48
C VAL A 4 -8.16 -1.24 -7.90
N SER A 5 -8.01 -1.33 -6.57
CA SER A 5 -6.73 -1.15 -5.89
C SER A 5 -5.69 -2.16 -6.36
N LEU A 6 -6.07 -3.42 -6.55
CA LEU A 6 -5.20 -4.47 -7.08
C LEU A 6 -4.72 -4.15 -8.49
N ILE A 7 -5.62 -3.72 -9.38
CA ILE A 7 -5.28 -3.36 -10.76
C ILE A 7 -4.30 -2.18 -10.76
N ILE A 8 -4.59 -1.13 -9.99
CA ILE A 8 -3.74 0.07 -9.91
C ILE A 8 -2.37 -0.28 -9.33
N ASN A 9 -2.32 -0.97 -8.19
CA ASN A 9 -1.07 -1.35 -7.54
C ASN A 9 -0.23 -2.25 -8.45
N THR A 10 -0.86 -3.22 -9.12
CA THR A 10 -0.18 -4.10 -10.07
C THR A 10 0.36 -3.34 -11.26
N LEU A 11 -0.40 -2.42 -11.85
CA LEU A 11 0.07 -1.59 -12.97
C LEU A 11 1.26 -0.71 -12.58
N ILE A 12 1.21 -0.08 -11.39
CA ILE A 12 2.31 0.73 -10.87
C ILE A 12 3.55 -0.14 -10.68
N ILE A 13 3.44 -1.27 -9.99
CA ILE A 13 4.56 -2.19 -9.74
C ILE A 13 5.11 -2.74 -11.06
N PHE A 14 4.24 -3.10 -12.00
CA PHE A 14 4.63 -3.56 -13.34
C PHE A 14 5.44 -2.50 -14.08
N LEU A 15 4.97 -1.26 -14.09
CA LEU A 15 5.67 -0.15 -14.74
C LEU A 15 7.02 0.09 -14.07
N VAL A 16 7.06 0.23 -12.74
CA VAL A 16 8.31 0.50 -12.00
C VAL A 16 9.35 -0.59 -12.25
N LEU A 17 8.96 -1.87 -12.24
CA LEU A 17 9.88 -2.99 -12.41
C LEU A 17 10.29 -3.24 -13.86
N ASN A 18 9.49 -2.82 -14.84
CA ASN A 18 9.75 -3.08 -16.26
C ASN A 18 10.15 -1.84 -17.06
N ILE A 19 10.07 -0.62 -16.51
CA ILE A 19 10.40 0.62 -17.24
C ILE A 19 11.84 0.60 -17.79
N GLY A 20 12.80 0.09 -17.01
CA GLY A 20 14.19 -0.04 -17.45
C GLY A 20 14.37 -1.06 -18.59
N TYR A 21 13.59 -2.14 -18.58
CA TYR A 21 13.58 -3.14 -19.65
C TYR A 21 12.96 -2.56 -20.92
N ILE A 22 11.80 -1.90 -20.80
CA ILE A 22 11.09 -1.27 -21.92
C ILE A 22 11.96 -0.20 -22.58
N LYS A 23 12.66 0.62 -21.79
CA LYS A 23 13.58 1.63 -22.30
C LYS A 23 14.72 1.01 -23.11
N LYS A 24 15.41 0.00 -22.56
CA LYS A 24 16.53 -0.66 -23.24
C LYS A 24 16.10 -1.38 -24.52
N LYS A 25 14.94 -2.05 -24.50
CA LYS A 25 14.38 -2.71 -25.69
C LYS A 25 13.89 -1.74 -26.77
N ARG A 26 13.58 -0.50 -26.39
CA ARG A 26 13.26 0.58 -27.34
C ARG A 26 14.52 1.17 -27.98
N GLU A 27 15.62 1.23 -27.22
CA GLU A 27 16.91 1.77 -27.68
C GLU A 27 17.69 0.75 -28.53
N ASP A 28 17.60 -0.53 -28.20
CA ASP A 28 18.22 -1.63 -28.94
C ASP A 28 17.19 -2.71 -29.32
N PRO A 29 16.83 -2.84 -30.60
CA PRO A 29 15.92 -3.88 -31.08
C PRO A 29 16.41 -5.31 -30.83
N ASN A 30 17.73 -5.53 -30.66
CA ASN A 30 18.33 -6.83 -30.35
C ASN A 30 18.44 -7.10 -28.85
N TYR A 31 17.87 -6.25 -27.99
CA TYR A 31 17.92 -6.45 -26.55
C TYR A 31 17.24 -7.77 -26.14
N PRO A 32 17.87 -8.61 -25.32
CA PRO A 32 17.38 -9.96 -25.03
C PRO A 32 16.01 -9.97 -24.37
N ASP A 33 15.20 -10.97 -24.72
CA ASP A 33 13.85 -11.13 -24.18
C ASP A 33 13.86 -11.51 -22.71
N LYS A 34 13.09 -10.77 -21.91
CA LYS A 34 12.91 -11.08 -20.50
C LYS A 34 11.86 -12.20 -20.39
N PRO A 35 12.10 -13.25 -19.57
CA PRO A 35 11.13 -14.31 -19.36
C PRO A 35 9.78 -13.76 -18.89
N PHE A 36 8.68 -14.30 -19.43
CA PHE A 36 7.31 -13.87 -19.09
C PHE A 36 7.05 -13.91 -17.58
N SER A 37 7.61 -14.90 -16.88
CA SER A 37 7.52 -15.00 -15.42
C SER A 37 8.11 -13.80 -14.69
N LYS A 38 9.23 -13.26 -15.15
CA LYS A 38 9.89 -12.09 -14.55
C LYS A 38 9.26 -10.77 -15.01
N LEU A 39 8.65 -10.76 -16.18
CA LEU A 39 8.06 -9.55 -16.77
C LEU A 39 6.63 -9.30 -16.28
N VAL A 40 5.80 -10.34 -16.21
CA VAL A 40 4.36 -10.22 -15.90
C VAL A 40 3.99 -10.90 -14.58
N ILE A 41 4.40 -12.15 -14.37
CA ILE A 41 3.96 -12.94 -13.20
C ILE A 41 4.53 -12.35 -11.91
N PHE A 42 5.79 -11.94 -11.90
CA PHE A 42 6.43 -11.36 -10.71
C PHE A 42 5.76 -10.05 -10.25
N PRO A 43 5.57 -9.03 -11.11
CA PRO A 43 4.84 -7.83 -10.73
C PRO A 43 3.39 -8.10 -10.27
N LEU A 44 2.71 -9.06 -10.90
CA LEU A 44 1.35 -9.46 -10.53
C LEU A 44 1.30 -10.07 -9.13
N ALA A 45 2.19 -11.03 -8.84
CA ALA A 45 2.28 -11.64 -7.51
C ALA A 45 2.60 -10.59 -6.43
N LEU A 46 3.53 -9.68 -6.73
CA LEU A 46 3.89 -8.60 -5.82
C LEU A 46 2.73 -7.62 -5.61
N GLY A 47 1.98 -7.28 -6.65
CA GLY A 47 0.78 -6.44 -6.57
C GLY A 47 -0.33 -7.06 -5.73
N ILE A 48 -0.53 -8.38 -5.82
CA ILE A 48 -1.48 -9.13 -4.98
C ILE A 48 -1.05 -9.06 -3.52
N VAL A 49 0.20 -9.45 -3.21
CA VAL A 49 0.71 -9.46 -1.83
C VAL A 49 0.66 -8.05 -1.23
N PHE A 50 1.11 -7.04 -1.98
CA PHE A 50 1.08 -5.65 -1.52
C PHE A 50 -0.34 -5.16 -1.22
N THR A 51 -1.30 -5.45 -2.10
CA THR A 51 -2.70 -5.03 -1.90
C THR A 51 -3.31 -5.68 -0.67
N LEU A 52 -3.07 -6.98 -0.45
CA LEU A 52 -3.55 -7.70 0.73
C LEU A 52 -2.95 -7.15 2.02
N ILE A 53 -1.64 -6.88 2.02
CA ILE A 53 -0.94 -6.27 3.16
C ILE A 53 -1.55 -4.89 3.45
N VAL A 54 -1.58 -4.00 2.47
CA VAL A 54 -2.04 -2.62 2.66
C VAL A 54 -3.50 -2.57 3.12
N ASP A 55 -4.38 -3.40 2.56
CA ASP A 55 -5.77 -3.43 3.01
C ASP A 55 -5.92 -4.00 4.42
N GLY A 56 -5.11 -5.00 4.81
CA GLY A 56 -5.04 -5.45 6.19
C GLY A 56 -4.58 -4.35 7.16
N PHE A 57 -3.53 -3.62 6.78
CA PHE A 57 -2.99 -2.52 7.60
C PHE A 57 -3.91 -1.31 7.70
N LYS A 58 -4.65 -0.97 6.64
CA LYS A 58 -5.65 0.14 6.69
C LYS A 58 -6.68 -0.09 7.78
N GLY A 59 -7.17 -1.33 7.92
CA GLY A 59 -8.11 -1.69 8.99
C GLY A 59 -7.51 -1.43 10.37
N VAL A 60 -6.30 -1.95 10.61
CA VAL A 60 -5.59 -1.76 11.89
C VAL A 60 -5.35 -0.29 12.20
N MET A 61 -4.94 0.52 11.21
CA MET A 61 -4.70 1.95 11.38
C MET A 61 -5.97 2.70 11.79
N ILE A 62 -7.12 2.38 11.20
CA ILE A 62 -8.41 3.00 11.56
C ILE A 62 -8.79 2.66 13.01
N TYR A 63 -8.65 1.40 13.41
CA TYR A 63 -8.92 0.99 14.80
C TYR A 63 -7.99 1.70 15.79
N GLN A 64 -6.71 1.83 15.47
CA GLN A 64 -5.74 2.55 16.31
C GLN A 64 -6.10 4.04 16.45
N LEU A 65 -6.50 4.71 15.37
CA LEU A 65 -6.94 6.11 15.42
C LEU A 65 -8.20 6.28 16.28
N ALA A 66 -9.17 5.38 16.18
CA ALA A 66 -10.37 5.41 17.00
C ALA A 66 -10.06 5.21 18.49
N LEU A 67 -9.20 4.23 18.81
CA LEU A 67 -8.74 3.99 20.19
C LEU A 67 -7.98 5.19 20.74
N PHE A 68 -7.12 5.81 19.92
CA PHE A 68 -6.40 7.01 20.31
C PHE A 68 -7.35 8.18 20.61
N ALA A 69 -8.36 8.41 19.77
CA ALA A 69 -9.36 9.44 20.00
C ALA A 69 -10.16 9.19 21.29
N ALA A 70 -10.57 7.93 21.54
CA ALA A 70 -11.26 7.56 22.77
C ALA A 70 -10.38 7.78 24.02
N ALA A 71 -9.11 7.39 23.96
CA ALA A 71 -8.15 7.62 25.02
C ALA A 71 -7.93 9.13 25.27
N ALA A 72 -7.79 9.94 24.21
CA ALA A 72 -7.64 11.38 24.33
C ALA A 72 -8.87 12.05 25.00
N LEU A 73 -10.08 11.62 24.63
CA LEU A 73 -11.32 12.12 25.26
C LEU A 73 -11.41 11.71 26.74
N LEU A 74 -11.04 10.48 27.08
CA LEU A 74 -10.99 10.02 28.47
C LEU A 74 -9.99 10.83 29.29
N LEU A 75 -8.78 11.06 28.76
CA LEU A 75 -7.77 11.87 29.43
C LEU A 75 -8.24 13.31 29.60
N TYR A 76 -8.84 13.92 28.57
CA TYR A 76 -9.43 15.25 28.69
C TYR A 76 -10.48 15.30 29.81
N TRP A 77 -11.39 14.34 29.87
CA TRP A 77 -12.42 14.29 30.90
C TRP A 77 -11.83 14.15 32.31
N ILE A 78 -10.84 13.28 32.48
CA ILE A 78 -10.17 13.08 33.78
C ILE A 78 -9.44 14.35 34.22
N PHE A 79 -8.60 14.92 33.36
CA PHE A 79 -7.71 16.02 33.76
C PHE A 79 -8.37 17.40 33.74
N TYR A 80 -9.35 17.64 32.87
CA TYR A 80 -9.97 18.96 32.69
C TYR A 80 -11.40 19.07 33.19
N VAL A 81 -12.12 17.96 33.35
CA VAL A 81 -13.51 18.01 33.85
C VAL A 81 -13.58 17.54 35.30
N LEU A 82 -12.91 16.44 35.62
CA LEU A 82 -12.91 15.87 36.99
C LEU A 82 -11.85 16.49 37.91
N ALA A 83 -10.63 16.71 37.39
CA ALA A 83 -9.52 17.22 38.21
C ALA A 83 -9.47 18.75 38.33
N THR A 84 -10.38 19.48 37.67
CA THR A 84 -10.49 20.93 37.85
C THR A 84 -11.29 21.22 39.13
N PRO A 85 -10.68 21.84 40.17
CA PRO A 85 -11.40 22.22 41.38
C PRO A 85 -12.44 23.30 41.00
N ARG A 86 -13.66 23.15 41.51
CA ARG A 86 -14.68 24.21 41.42
C ARG A 86 -14.30 25.41 42.27
#